data_AF-A0A3A8E687-F1
#
_entry.id   AF-A0A3A8E687-F1
#
_cell.length_a   1.000
_cell.length_b   1.000
_cell.length_c   1.000
_cell.angle_alpha   90.00
_cell.angle_beta   90.00
_cell.angle_gamma   90.00
#
_symmetry.space_group_name_H-M   'P 1'
#
loop_
_entity.id
_entity.type
_entity.pdbx_description
1 polymer ?
#
loop_
_entity_poly.entity_id
_entity_poly.type
_entity_poly.pdbx_seq_one_letter_code
_entity_poly.pdbx_strand_id
1 'polypeptide(L)'
;MQYYRDVINQSKTVLDDPASTADADAKSRSFCERIHAYRQIEKLSSENRNLDMAPVMQMAAQNFLDRQQKSLHGSGMSTEYMCAGKEKL
;
A
#
# COMPACT_ATOMS: atom_id res chain seq x y z
N MET A 1 12.49 5.61 2.31
CA MET A 1 11.29 5.53 3.16
C MET A 1 10.36 6.74 3.04
N GLN A 2 10.87 7.99 3.00
CA GLN A 2 10.00 9.19 2.90
C GLN A 2 9.06 9.15 1.69
N TYR A 3 9.59 8.88 0.49
CA TYR A 3 8.80 8.72 -0.74
C TYR A 3 7.57 7.81 -0.57
N TYR A 4 7.73 6.61 0.01
CA TYR A 4 6.62 5.68 0.22
C TYR A 4 5.58 6.19 1.22
N ARG A 5 6.00 6.96 2.23
CA ARG A 5 5.05 7.61 3.15
C ARG A 5 4.25 8.69 2.43
N ASP A 6 4.87 9.42 1.52
CA ASP A 6 4.20 10.44 0.72
C ASP A 6 3.16 9.80 -0.22
N VAL A 7 3.50 8.69 -0.89
CA VAL A 7 2.56 7.90 -1.69
C VAL A 7 1.36 7.42 -0.85
N ILE A 8 1.61 6.90 0.36
CA ILE A 8 0.54 6.46 1.28
C ILE A 8 -0.36 7.64 1.68
N ASN A 9 0.22 8.82 1.95
CA ASN A 9 -0.56 9.98 2.34
C ASN A 9 -1.36 10.56 1.18
N GLN A 10 -0.76 10.67 -0.01
CA GLN A 10 -1.44 11.18 -1.21
C GLN A 10 -2.61 10.28 -1.60
N SER A 11 -2.43 8.96 -1.56
CA SER A 11 -3.50 8.01 -1.85
C SER A 11 -4.70 8.12 -0.90
N LYS A 12 -4.57 8.74 0.29
CA LYS A 12 -5.72 8.94 1.22
C LYS A 12 -6.77 9.86 0.61
N THR A 13 -6.32 10.91 -0.06
CA THR A 13 -7.21 11.87 -0.74
C THR A 13 -8.00 11.23 -1.88
N VAL A 14 -7.50 10.13 -2.45
CA VAL A 14 -8.14 9.41 -3.56
C VAL A 14 -9.03 8.28 -3.05
N LEU A 15 -8.55 7.50 -2.08
CA LEU A 15 -9.16 6.24 -1.65
C LEU A 15 -10.07 6.37 -0.43
N ASP A 16 -9.71 7.25 0.50
CA ASP A 16 -10.30 7.27 1.85
C ASP A 16 -11.19 8.51 2.07
N ASP A 17 -11.02 9.55 1.25
CA ASP A 17 -11.87 10.75 1.30
C ASP A 17 -13.27 10.47 0.69
N PRO A 18 -14.36 10.59 1.47
CA PRO A 18 -15.72 10.38 0.96
C PRO A 18 -16.13 11.41 -0.11
N ALA A 19 -15.47 12.59 -0.17
CA ALA A 19 -15.69 13.61 -1.18
C ALA A 19 -14.84 13.40 -2.45
N SER A 20 -13.98 12.37 -2.48
CA SER A 20 -13.15 12.05 -3.64
C SER A 20 -14.00 11.81 -4.89
N THR A 21 -13.78 12.65 -5.91
CA THR A 21 -14.41 12.53 -7.23
C THR A 21 -13.57 11.67 -8.18
N ALA A 22 -12.55 10.96 -7.67
CA ALA A 22 -11.69 10.13 -8.49
C ALA A 22 -12.46 8.95 -9.10
N ASP A 23 -12.23 8.71 -10.39
CA ASP A 23 -12.82 7.58 -11.10
C ASP A 23 -12.23 6.23 -10.64
N ALA A 24 -12.83 5.15 -11.14
CA ALA A 24 -12.42 3.78 -10.78
C ALA A 24 -10.97 3.46 -11.19
N ASP A 25 -10.47 4.06 -12.26
CA ASP A 25 -9.10 3.85 -12.74
C ASP A 25 -8.08 4.55 -11.83
N ALA A 26 -8.35 5.80 -11.45
CA ALA A 26 -7.55 6.56 -10.50
C ALA A 26 -7.53 5.86 -9.13
N LYS A 27 -8.69 5.40 -8.64
CA LYS A 27 -8.76 4.62 -7.40
C LYS A 27 -7.99 3.31 -7.50
N SER A 28 -8.13 2.58 -8.61
CA SER A 28 -7.36 1.34 -8.82
C SER A 28 -5.85 1.58 -8.83
N ARG A 29 -5.39 2.64 -9.50
CA ARG A 29 -3.96 3.01 -9.54
C ARG A 29 -3.45 3.39 -8.16
N SER A 30 -4.13 4.31 -7.46
CA SER A 30 -3.72 4.75 -6.12
C SER A 30 -3.76 3.61 -5.10
N PHE A 31 -4.68 2.65 -5.23
CA PHE A 31 -4.68 1.44 -4.42
C PHE A 31 -3.40 0.63 -4.64
N CYS A 32 -3.03 0.38 -5.90
CA CYS A 32 -1.85 -0.41 -6.23
C CYS A 32 -0.54 0.29 -5.87
N GLU A 33 -0.45 1.61 -6.07
CA GLU A 33 0.68 2.42 -5.59
C GLU A 33 0.83 2.35 -4.06
N ARG A 34 -0.29 2.39 -3.32
CA ARG A 34 -0.30 2.23 -1.86
C ARG A 34 0.16 0.82 -1.44
N ILE A 35 -0.32 -0.24 -2.09
CA ILE A 35 0.13 -1.63 -1.84
C ILE A 35 1.64 -1.74 -2.06
N HIS A 36 2.13 -1.23 -3.18
CA HIS A 36 3.56 -1.23 -3.50
C HIS A 36 4.38 -0.45 -2.45
N ALA A 37 3.93 0.74 -2.05
CA ALA A 37 4.58 1.54 -1.01
C ALA A 37 4.72 0.78 0.32
N TYR A 38 3.68 0.07 0.76
CA TYR A 38 3.76 -0.76 1.97
C TYR A 38 4.71 -1.96 1.81
N ARG A 39 4.73 -2.64 0.66
CA ARG A 39 5.71 -3.71 0.38
C ARG A 39 7.15 -3.21 0.47
N GLN A 40 7.40 -2.00 -0.06
CA GLN A 40 8.74 -1.39 0.01
C GLN A 40 9.11 -0.95 1.43
N ILE A 41 8.15 -0.45 2.22
CA ILE A 41 8.38 -0.13 3.63
C ILE A 41 8.71 -1.40 4.41
N GLU A 42 7.97 -2.49 4.22
CA GLU A 42 8.26 -3.77 4.87
C GLU A 42 9.69 -4.25 4.54
N LYS A 43 10.03 -4.28 3.25
CA LYS A 43 11.36 -4.68 2.77
C LYS A 43 12.46 -3.83 3.39
N LEU A 44 12.40 -2.51 3.22
CA LEU A 44 13.41 -1.58 3.74
C LEU A 44 13.53 -1.66 5.25
N SER A 45 12.41 -1.81 5.96
CA SER A 45 12.42 -1.94 7.41
C SER A 45 13.05 -3.26 7.87
N SER A 46 12.80 -4.36 7.16
CA SER A 46 13.46 -5.65 7.44
C SER A 46 14.96 -5.64 7.11
N GLU A 47 15.39 -4.84 6.13
CA GLU A 47 16.81 -4.65 5.77
C GLU A 47 17.57 -3.72 6.75
N ASN A 48 16.86 -2.84 7.46
CA ASN A 48 17.44 -1.80 8.33
C ASN A 48 16.99 -1.95 9.79
N ARG A 49 16.90 -3.18 10.30
CA ARG A 49 16.37 -3.49 11.66
C ARG A 49 17.11 -2.79 12.81
N ASN A 50 18.32 -2.31 12.56
CA ASN A 50 19.13 -1.55 13.51
C ASN A 50 18.67 -0.09 13.69
N LEU A 51 17.76 0.41 12.86
CA LEU A 51 17.13 1.72 13.05
C LEU A 51 15.94 1.59 14.00
N ASP A 52 15.85 2.48 14.98
CA ASP A 52 14.85 2.43 16.07
C ASP A 52 13.41 2.20 15.59
N MET A 53 13.01 2.86 14.50
CA MET A 53 11.64 2.78 13.97
C MET A 53 11.42 1.66 12.96
N ALA A 54 12.46 0.96 12.50
CA ALA A 54 12.32 -0.05 11.46
C ALA A 54 11.42 -1.22 11.89
N PRO A 55 11.58 -1.84 13.08
CA PRO A 55 10.69 -2.93 13.49
C PRO A 55 9.21 -2.53 13.54
N VAL A 56 8.93 -1.31 14.02
CA VAL A 56 7.56 -0.76 14.09
C VAL A 56 6.98 -0.55 12.69
N MET A 57 7.77 0.02 11.78
CA MET A 57 7.35 0.24 10.39
C MET A 57 7.13 -1.08 9.65
N GLN A 58 7.96 -2.08 9.91
CA GLN A 58 7.79 -3.43 9.36
C GLN A 58 6.45 -4.03 9.82
N MET A 59 6.19 -4.02 11.13
CA MET A 59 4.95 -4.55 11.70
C MET A 59 3.70 -3.84 11.16
N ALA A 60 3.76 -2.51 11.05
CA ALA A 60 2.65 -1.72 10.51
C ALA A 60 2.38 -2.04 9.03
N ALA A 61 3.44 -2.17 8.23
CA ALA A 61 3.32 -2.52 6.81
C ALA A 61 2.75 -3.94 6.63
N GLN A 62 3.26 -4.91 7.38
CA GLN A 62 2.75 -6.28 7.37
C GLN A 62 1.27 -6.35 7.73
N ASN A 63 0.87 -5.67 8.81
CA ASN A 63 -0.51 -5.67 9.25
C ASN A 63 -1.46 -5.08 8.19
N PHE A 64 -1.04 -4.01 7.52
CA PHE A 64 -1.80 -3.42 6.43
C PHE A 64 -1.92 -4.39 5.24
N LEU A 65 -0.80 -4.94 4.77
CA LEU A 65 -0.77 -5.85 3.61
C LEU A 65 -1.63 -7.09 3.86
N ASP A 66 -1.54 -7.68 5.05
CA ASP A 66 -2.34 -8.84 5.46
C ASP A 66 -3.85 -8.55 5.42
N ARG A 67 -4.26 -7.36 5.89
CA ARG A 67 -5.67 -6.95 5.86
C ARG A 67 -6.17 -6.78 4.43
N GLN A 68 -5.37 -6.17 3.55
CA GLN A 68 -5.74 -5.97 2.14
C GLN A 68 -5.86 -7.31 1.41
N GLN A 69 -4.89 -8.22 1.63
CA GLN A 69 -4.95 -9.56 1.04
C GLN A 69 -6.18 -10.33 1.51
N LYS A 70 -6.51 -10.30 2.81
CA LYS A 70 -7.72 -10.94 3.34
C LYS A 70 -8.99 -10.35 2.75
N SER A 71 -9.06 -9.03 2.61
CA SER A 71 -10.22 -8.33 2.04
C SER A 71 -10.47 -8.75 0.59
N LEU A 72 -9.42 -8.79 -0.24
CA LEU A 72 -9.55 -9.19 -1.65
C LEU A 72 -9.82 -10.69 -1.79
N HIS A 73 -9.20 -11.53 -0.94
CA HIS A 73 -9.45 -12.96 -0.96
C HIS A 73 -10.91 -13.28 -0.64
N GLY A 74 -11.53 -12.55 0.29
CA GLY A 74 -12.96 -12.65 0.59
C GLY A 74 -13.87 -12.36 -0.61
N SER A 75 -13.39 -11.62 -1.60
CA SER A 75 -14.10 -11.35 -2.86
C SER A 75 -13.62 -12.22 -4.04
N GLY A 76 -12.79 -13.26 -3.80
CA GLY A 76 -12.23 -14.10 -4.85
C GLY A 76 -11.11 -13.44 -5.68
N MET A 77 -10.49 -12.38 -5.16
CA MET A 77 -9.44 -11.60 -5.82
C MET A 77 -8.11 -11.70 -5.04
N SER A 78 -7.01 -11.22 -5.62
CA SER A 78 -5.73 -11.02 -4.90
C SER A 78 -5.12 -9.66 -5.22
N THR A 79 -4.23 -9.17 -4.36
CA THR A 79 -3.51 -7.91 -4.63
C THR A 79 -2.62 -8.04 -5.88
N GLU A 80 -2.02 -9.21 -6.10
CA GLU A 80 -1.17 -9.49 -7.26
C GLU A 80 -1.96 -9.38 -8.58
N TYR A 81 -3.14 -10.00 -8.63
CA TYR A 81 -3.98 -9.97 -9.82
C TYR A 81 -4.58 -8.57 -10.05
N MET A 82 -5.05 -7.92 -8.98
CA MET A 82 -5.64 -6.57 -9.06
C MET A 82 -4.63 -5.52 -9.56
N CYS A 83 -3.36 -5.67 -9.16
CA CYS A 83 -2.30 -4.70 -9.42
C CYS A 83 -1.33 -5.09 -10.54
N ALA A 84 -1.56 -6.22 -11.21
CA ALA A 84 -0.79 -6.63 -12.38
C ALA A 84 -0.79 -5.50 -13.44
N GLY A 85 0.40 -5.00 -13.78
CA GLY A 85 0.59 -3.95 -14.78
C GLY A 85 0.17 -2.53 -14.34
N LYS A 86 -0.12 -2.30 -13.04
CA LYS A 86 -0.56 -0.99 -12.52
C LYS A 86 0.47 -0.25 -11.68
N GLU A 87 1.61 -0.87 -11.40
CA GLU A 87 2.73 -0.23 -10.71
C GLU A 87 3.52 0.62 -11.72
N LYS A 88 3.45 1.95 -11.62
CA LYS A 88 4.45 2.81 -12.25
C LYS A 88 5.69 2.80 -11.35
N LEU A 89 6.82 2.37 -11.91
CA LEU A 89 8.15 2.54 -11.31
C LEU A 89 8.43 4.01 -10.99
#